data_AF-A0A016UGS6-F1
#
_entry.id   AF-A0A016UGS6-F1
#
_cell.length_a   1.000
_cell.length_b   1.000
_cell.length_c   1.000
_cell.angle_alpha   90.00
_cell.angle_beta   90.00
_cell.angle_gamma   90.00
#
_symmetry.space_group_name_H-M   'P 1'
#
loop_
_entity.id
_entity.type
_entity.pdbx_description
1 polymer ?
#
loop_
_entity_poly.entity_id
_entity_poly.type
_entity_poly.pdbx_seq_one_letter_code
_entity_poly.pdbx_strand_id
1 'polypeptide(L)'
;MLAYADAFYAAATESDESRKAHGKRLSEFILSNDIERWSAAFLDPSWTHLVIRPMQVNTLDDFFSLMMRTRNVRRQIVDRVLKGIPIRPHFAISIRNAKESLENSCESDSHTLVLRASQDSPDKAKFDIKNELQEFEKDLSFMDYAQSEDVDNVEQFVDVSYQIFKFIRTRITSGISI
;
A
#
# COMPACT_ATOMS: atom_id res chain seq x y z
N MET A 1 -21.29 -14.18 -40.85
CA MET A 1 -20.31 -15.10 -41.49
C MET A 1 -19.57 -14.43 -42.65
N LEU A 2 -20.23 -13.59 -43.47
CA LEU A 2 -19.58 -12.80 -44.55
C LEU A 2 -18.50 -11.82 -44.04
N ALA A 3 -18.77 -11.06 -42.98
CA ALA A 3 -17.83 -10.06 -42.45
C ALA A 3 -16.44 -10.60 -42.04
N TYR A 4 -16.37 -11.87 -41.62
CA TYR A 4 -15.09 -12.50 -41.32
C TYR A 4 -14.32 -12.77 -42.61
N ALA A 5 -14.96 -13.40 -43.60
CA ALA A 5 -14.35 -13.67 -44.89
C ALA A 5 -13.90 -12.40 -45.62
N ASP A 6 -14.72 -11.34 -45.56
CA ASP A 6 -14.42 -10.03 -46.15
C ASP A 6 -13.19 -9.38 -45.50
N ALA A 7 -13.04 -9.51 -44.18
CA ALA A 7 -11.87 -8.98 -43.46
C ALA A 7 -10.58 -9.70 -43.85
N PHE A 8 -10.61 -11.03 -44.00
CA PHE A 8 -9.44 -11.80 -44.47
C PHE A 8 -9.09 -11.49 -45.91
N TYR A 9 -10.09 -11.36 -46.77
CA TYR A 9 -9.87 -10.99 -48.17
C TYR A 9 -9.26 -9.58 -48.27
N ALA A 10 -9.82 -8.60 -47.57
CA ALA A 10 -9.32 -7.23 -47.54
C ALA A 10 -7.88 -7.15 -47.02
N ALA A 11 -7.56 -7.89 -45.95
CA ALA A 11 -6.20 -7.98 -45.41
C ALA A 11 -5.23 -8.69 -46.37
N ALA A 12 -5.68 -9.71 -47.10
CA ALA A 12 -4.85 -10.43 -48.07
C ALA A 12 -4.56 -9.62 -49.34
N THR A 13 -5.46 -8.70 -49.70
CA THR A 13 -5.33 -7.82 -50.88
C THR A 13 -4.79 -6.42 -50.57
N GLU A 14 -4.34 -6.16 -49.34
CA GLU A 14 -3.84 -4.83 -48.96
C GLU A 14 -2.54 -4.47 -49.71
N SER A 15 -2.31 -3.16 -49.91
CA SER A 15 -1.09 -2.68 -50.56
C SER A 15 0.14 -2.86 -49.67
N ASP A 16 1.33 -2.96 -50.27
CA ASP A 16 2.58 -3.17 -49.54
C ASP A 16 2.90 -2.01 -48.58
N GLU A 17 2.56 -0.77 -48.97
CA GLU A 17 2.71 0.42 -48.12
C GLU A 17 1.79 0.36 -46.89
N SER A 18 0.53 -0.03 -47.08
CA SER A 18 -0.46 -0.14 -46.00
C SER A 18 -0.05 -1.23 -45.01
N ARG A 19 0.41 -2.38 -45.53
CA ARG A 19 0.95 -3.48 -44.73
C ARG A 19 2.12 -3.07 -43.85
N LYS A 20 3.07 -2.34 -44.42
CA LYS A 20 4.24 -1.83 -43.68
C LYS A 20 3.83 -0.83 -42.60
N ALA A 21 2.89 0.07 -42.90
CA ALA A 21 2.39 1.03 -41.93
C ALA A 21 1.65 0.34 -40.76
N HIS A 22 0.77 -0.61 -41.07
CA HIS A 22 0.05 -1.41 -40.06
C HIS A 22 1.01 -2.25 -39.22
N GLY A 23 1.97 -2.94 -39.85
CA GLY A 23 2.99 -3.72 -39.15
C GLY A 23 3.86 -2.88 -38.24
N LYS A 24 4.28 -1.68 -38.68
CA LYS A 24 5.03 -0.74 -37.86
C LYS A 24 4.22 -0.29 -36.64
N ARG A 25 2.96 0.12 -36.84
CA ARG A 25 2.06 0.54 -35.76
C ARG A 25 1.81 -0.58 -34.74
N LEU A 26 1.62 -1.81 -35.22
CA LEU A 26 1.44 -2.98 -34.35
C LEU A 26 2.72 -3.27 -33.55
N SER A 27 3.88 -3.22 -34.20
CA SER A 27 5.18 -3.41 -33.56
C SER A 27 5.42 -2.35 -32.47
N GLU A 28 5.20 -1.07 -32.78
CA GLU A 28 5.27 0.03 -31.81
C GLU A 28 4.29 -0.15 -30.64
N PHE A 29 3.08 -0.63 -30.92
CA PHE A 29 2.09 -0.93 -29.88
C PHE A 29 2.55 -2.09 -28.97
N ILE A 30 3.06 -3.18 -29.53
CA ILE A 30 3.56 -4.33 -28.77
C ILE A 30 4.77 -3.92 -27.91
N LEU A 31 5.74 -3.22 -28.49
CA LEU A 31 6.94 -2.77 -27.78
C LEU A 31 6.64 -1.75 -26.67
N SER A 32 5.65 -0.87 -26.87
CA SER A 32 5.24 0.10 -25.84
C SER A 32 4.44 -0.55 -24.69
N ASN A 33 3.85 -1.72 -24.93
CA ASN A 33 3.02 -2.48 -23.99
C ASN A 33 3.63 -3.86 -23.71
N ASP A 34 4.95 -3.92 -23.56
CA ASP A 34 5.67 -5.14 -23.24
C ASP A 34 5.12 -5.80 -21.95
N ILE A 35 5.10 -7.13 -21.94
CA ILE A 35 4.66 -7.94 -20.82
C ILE A 35 5.51 -7.64 -19.58
N GLU A 36 6.76 -7.24 -19.71
CA GLU A 36 7.58 -6.81 -18.57
C GLU A 36 7.04 -5.51 -17.94
N ARG A 37 6.62 -4.54 -18.77
CA ARG A 37 6.05 -3.27 -18.29
C ARG A 37 4.66 -3.46 -17.69
N TRP A 38 3.84 -4.32 -18.28
CA TRP A 38 2.52 -4.67 -17.74
C TRP A 38 2.61 -5.58 -16.52
N SER A 39 3.58 -6.51 -16.48
CA SER A 39 3.82 -7.36 -15.30
C SER A 39 4.32 -6.52 -14.14
N ALA A 40 5.21 -5.54 -14.33
CA ALA A 40 5.62 -4.63 -13.28
C ALA A 40 4.44 -3.79 -12.74
N ALA A 41 3.50 -3.37 -13.60
CA ALA A 41 2.31 -2.62 -13.20
C ALA A 41 1.23 -3.50 -12.53
N PHE A 42 1.10 -4.76 -12.95
CA PHE A 42 0.12 -5.72 -12.40
C PHE A 42 0.64 -6.42 -11.12
N LEU A 43 1.95 -6.57 -11.01
CA LEU A 43 2.67 -7.03 -9.81
C LEU A 43 3.03 -5.88 -8.89
N ASP A 44 2.72 -4.63 -9.26
CA ASP A 44 2.93 -3.47 -8.39
C ASP A 44 2.18 -3.72 -7.08
N PRO A 45 2.89 -3.86 -5.94
CA PRO A 45 2.25 -4.12 -4.67
C PRO A 45 1.23 -3.04 -4.31
N SER A 46 1.36 -1.82 -4.85
CA SER A 46 0.43 -0.70 -4.66
C SER A 46 -0.94 -0.97 -5.28
N TRP A 47 -1.06 -1.89 -6.25
CA TRP A 47 -2.30 -2.20 -6.97
C TRP A 47 -3.22 -3.21 -6.29
N THR A 48 -2.76 -3.83 -5.20
CA THR A 48 -3.62 -4.76 -4.44
C THR A 48 -4.72 -4.00 -3.70
N HIS A 49 -5.94 -4.58 -3.63
CA HIS A 49 -7.05 -4.01 -2.84
C HIS A 49 -6.73 -3.91 -1.33
N LEU A 50 -5.64 -4.56 -0.91
CA LEU A 50 -5.11 -4.54 0.44
C LEU A 50 -4.34 -3.25 0.76
N VAL A 51 -4.00 -2.46 -0.26
CA VAL A 51 -3.25 -1.21 -0.09
C VAL A 51 -4.17 -0.07 0.33
N ILE A 52 -3.73 0.69 1.33
CA ILE A 52 -4.33 1.98 1.64
C ILE A 52 -3.92 2.96 0.55
N ARG A 53 -4.88 3.43 -0.23
CA ARG A 53 -4.66 4.45 -1.26
C ARG A 53 -4.61 5.84 -0.63
N PRO A 54 -3.86 6.79 -1.21
CA PRO A 54 -3.92 8.18 -0.79
C PRO A 54 -5.37 8.70 -0.89
N MET A 55 -5.80 9.44 0.13
CA MET A 55 -7.14 10.01 0.19
C MET A 55 -7.14 11.34 0.94
N GLN A 56 -8.18 12.15 0.72
CA GLN A 56 -8.41 13.36 1.50
C GLN A 56 -9.26 13.03 2.72
N VAL A 57 -8.88 13.54 3.89
CA VAL A 57 -9.57 13.28 5.16
C VAL A 57 -10.32 14.52 5.59
N ASN A 58 -11.61 14.60 5.25
CA ASN A 58 -12.42 15.80 5.47
C ASN A 58 -13.46 15.62 6.58
N THR A 59 -13.87 14.38 6.84
CA THR A 59 -14.91 14.04 7.81
C THR A 59 -14.39 13.09 8.88
N LEU A 60 -15.11 13.01 10.00
CA LEU A 60 -14.84 12.01 11.04
C LEU A 60 -14.89 10.59 10.48
N ASP A 61 -15.83 10.29 9.56
CA ASP A 61 -15.97 8.97 8.95
C ASP A 61 -14.74 8.61 8.09
N ASP A 62 -14.24 9.56 7.30
CA ASP A 62 -13.00 9.38 6.53
C ASP A 62 -11.82 9.04 7.46
N PHE A 63 -11.69 9.81 8.55
CA PHE A 63 -10.63 9.62 9.52
C PHE A 63 -10.71 8.27 10.20
N PHE A 64 -11.87 7.89 10.75
CA PHE A 64 -12.04 6.59 11.41
C PHE A 64 -11.84 5.43 10.44
N SER A 65 -12.34 5.56 9.21
CA SER A 65 -12.13 4.56 8.16
C SER A 65 -10.64 4.38 7.84
N LEU A 66 -9.89 5.47 7.69
CA LEU A 66 -8.45 5.43 7.46
C LEU A 66 -7.70 4.80 8.64
N MET A 67 -8.02 5.20 9.86
CA MET A 67 -7.38 4.68 11.08
C MET A 67 -7.69 3.19 11.30
N MET A 68 -8.91 2.75 11.00
CA MET A 68 -9.29 1.33 11.07
C MET A 68 -8.57 0.48 10.01
N ARG A 69 -8.43 0.99 8.79
CA ARG A 69 -7.62 0.32 7.75
C ARG A 69 -6.15 0.24 8.17
N THR A 70 -5.60 1.33 8.71
CA THR A 70 -4.23 1.37 9.23
C THR A 70 -4.02 0.33 10.34
N ARG A 71 -4.96 0.23 11.29
CA ARG A 71 -4.92 -0.80 12.35
C ARG A 71 -4.90 -2.22 11.79
N ASN A 72 -5.70 -2.48 10.76
CA ASN A 72 -5.72 -3.80 10.10
C ASN A 72 -4.41 -4.10 9.37
N VAL A 73 -3.77 -3.10 8.76
CA VAL A 73 -2.44 -3.22 8.16
C VAL A 73 -1.40 -3.53 9.24
N ARG A 74 -1.36 -2.76 10.33
CA ARG A 74 -0.45 -3.00 11.48
C ARG A 74 -0.60 -4.42 12.03
N ARG A 75 -1.83 -4.93 12.18
CA ARG A 75 -2.06 -6.31 12.63
C ARG A 75 -1.47 -7.36 11.68
N GLN A 76 -1.56 -7.14 10.38
CA GLN A 76 -0.97 -8.06 9.39
C GLN A 76 0.55 -8.02 9.38
N ILE A 77 1.15 -6.84 9.63
CA ILE A 77 2.61 -6.71 9.81
C ILE A 77 3.04 -7.52 11.04
N VAL A 78 2.36 -7.33 12.18
CA VAL A 78 2.65 -8.07 13.42
C VAL A 78 2.51 -9.59 13.22
N ASP A 79 1.48 -10.06 12.53
CA ASP A 79 1.30 -11.49 12.23
C ASP A 79 2.49 -12.07 11.44
N ARG A 80 3.02 -11.32 10.46
CA ARG A 80 4.21 -11.73 9.70
C ARG A 80 5.47 -11.76 10.55
N VAL A 81 5.67 -10.74 11.38
CA VAL A 81 6.76 -10.64 12.34
C VAL A 81 6.75 -11.85 13.28
N LEU A 82 5.61 -12.16 13.90
CA LEU A 82 5.46 -13.29 14.81
C LEU A 82 5.67 -14.65 14.13
N LYS A 83 5.35 -14.76 12.84
CA LYS A 83 5.56 -15.98 12.04
C LYS A 83 6.96 -16.07 11.42
N GLY A 84 7.80 -15.06 11.57
CA GLY A 84 9.12 -15.00 10.94
C GLY A 84 9.06 -14.98 9.41
N ILE A 85 7.97 -14.48 8.81
CA ILE A 85 7.80 -14.40 7.36
C ILE A 85 8.15 -12.97 6.91
N PRO A 86 8.83 -12.79 5.75
CA PRO A 86 9.15 -11.46 5.25
C PRO A 86 7.94 -10.51 5.15
N ILE A 87 8.15 -9.26 5.56
CA ILE A 87 7.18 -8.17 5.45
C ILE A 87 7.13 -7.71 4.00
N ARG A 88 5.93 -7.70 3.41
CA ARG A 88 5.76 -7.32 2.00
C ARG A 88 5.86 -5.79 1.80
N PRO A 89 6.44 -5.31 0.70
CA PRO A 89 6.62 -3.87 0.44
C PRO A 89 5.33 -3.02 0.47
N HIS A 90 4.18 -3.58 0.10
CA HIS A 90 2.91 -2.83 0.09
C HIS A 90 2.45 -2.37 1.48
N PHE A 91 2.93 -2.99 2.56
CA PHE A 91 2.62 -2.51 3.90
C PHE A 91 3.24 -1.14 4.15
N ALA A 92 4.52 -0.97 3.79
CA ALA A 92 5.20 0.33 3.87
C ALA A 92 4.50 1.38 3.01
N ILE A 93 4.09 1.01 1.78
CA ILE A 93 3.29 1.89 0.90
C ILE A 93 1.98 2.31 1.58
N SER A 94 1.27 1.37 2.21
CA SER A 94 -0.01 1.66 2.87
C SER A 94 0.14 2.58 4.08
N ILE A 95 1.14 2.32 4.93
CA ILE A 95 1.45 3.14 6.11
C ILE A 95 1.87 4.55 5.67
N ARG A 96 2.70 4.67 4.62
CA ARG A 96 3.10 5.96 4.05
C ARG A 96 1.91 6.74 3.49
N ASN A 97 1.08 6.09 2.67
CA ASN A 97 -0.12 6.72 2.10
C ASN A 97 -1.08 7.19 3.20
N ALA A 98 -1.24 6.43 4.29
CA ALA A 98 -2.08 6.82 5.42
C ALA A 98 -1.51 8.04 6.15
N LYS A 99 -0.19 8.04 6.43
CA LYS A 99 0.52 9.17 7.03
C LYS A 99 0.37 10.44 6.17
N GLU A 100 0.72 10.36 4.89
CA GLU A 100 0.64 11.49 3.97
C GLU A 100 -0.80 11.99 3.80
N SER A 101 -1.79 11.10 3.82
CA SER A 101 -3.22 11.50 3.78
C SER A 101 -3.60 12.35 4.99
N LEU A 102 -3.09 12.03 6.18
CA LEU A 102 -3.32 12.81 7.40
C LEU A 102 -2.52 14.12 7.41
N GLU A 103 -1.24 14.09 7.04
CA GLU A 103 -0.39 15.28 6.97
C GLU A 103 -0.93 16.31 5.99
N ASN A 104 -1.33 15.87 4.80
CA ASN A 104 -1.90 16.75 3.78
C ASN A 104 -3.30 17.29 4.15
N SER A 105 -3.97 16.68 5.13
CA SER A 105 -5.27 17.13 5.63
C SER A 105 -5.14 18.06 6.85
N CYS A 106 -3.94 18.23 7.41
CA CYS A 106 -3.71 19.14 8.53
C CYS A 106 -3.72 20.62 8.11
N GLU A 107 -3.97 21.51 9.07
CA GLU A 107 -3.71 22.95 8.89
C GLU A 107 -2.22 23.20 8.59
N SER A 108 -1.91 24.21 7.78
CA SER A 108 -0.54 24.55 7.37
C SER A 108 0.40 24.67 8.57
N ASP A 109 1.58 24.05 8.48
CA ASP A 109 2.63 24.05 9.51
C ASP A 109 2.16 23.58 10.91
N SER A 110 1.12 22.75 10.96
CA SER A 110 0.54 22.22 12.20
C SER A 110 0.32 20.71 12.11
N HIS A 111 0.20 20.05 13.26
CA HIS A 111 -0.30 18.68 13.37
C HIS A 111 -1.78 18.63 13.73
N THR A 112 -2.49 19.74 13.47
CA THR A 112 -3.89 19.84 13.79
C THR A 112 -4.76 19.52 12.59
N LEU A 113 -5.64 18.54 12.78
CA LEU A 113 -6.64 18.11 11.81
C LEU A 113 -8.01 18.68 12.19
N VAL A 114 -8.69 19.31 11.23
CA VAL A 114 -10.03 19.88 11.42
C VAL A 114 -11.03 19.12 10.54
N LEU A 115 -11.92 18.36 11.17
CA LEU A 115 -12.84 17.45 10.51
C LEU A 115 -14.28 17.85 10.71
N ARG A 116 -15.11 17.68 9.67
CA ARG A 116 -16.57 17.82 9.80
C ARG A 116 -17.17 16.55 10.42
N ALA A 117 -18.23 16.71 11.21
CA ALA A 117 -18.94 15.56 11.77
C ALA A 117 -19.55 14.65 10.69
N SER A 118 -20.08 15.25 9.62
CA SER A 118 -20.56 14.59 8.40
C SER A 118 -20.42 15.54 7.21
N GLN A 119 -20.72 15.10 5.99
CA GLN A 119 -20.60 15.97 4.80
C GLN A 119 -21.48 17.21 4.86
N ASP A 120 -22.68 17.08 5.45
CA ASP A 120 -23.69 18.14 5.53
C ASP A 120 -23.67 18.91 6.87
N SER A 121 -22.88 18.46 7.83
CA SER A 121 -22.82 19.11 9.14
C SER A 121 -21.88 20.33 9.12
N PRO A 122 -22.33 21.48 9.66
CA PRO A 122 -21.45 22.63 9.87
C PRO A 122 -20.48 22.42 11.04
N ASP A 123 -20.73 21.42 11.90
CA ASP A 123 -19.94 21.17 13.10
C ASP A 123 -18.57 20.61 12.74
N LYS A 124 -17.54 21.24 13.31
CA LYS A 124 -16.15 20.87 13.12
C LYS A 124 -15.52 20.43 14.43
N ALA A 125 -14.79 19.34 14.38
CA ALA A 125 -13.96 18.84 15.46
C ALA A 125 -12.48 19.08 15.13
N LYS A 126 -11.70 19.48 16.13
CA LYS A 126 -10.28 19.79 16.01
C LYS A 126 -9.48 18.75 16.80
N PHE A 127 -8.52 18.11 16.14
CA PHE A 127 -7.69 17.06 16.73
C PHE A 127 -6.21 17.40 16.56
N ASP A 128 -5.43 17.36 17.63
CA ASP A 128 -3.98 17.30 17.53
C ASP A 128 -3.57 15.84 17.30
N ILE A 129 -3.04 15.54 16.12
CA ILE A 129 -2.68 14.19 15.69
C ILE A 129 -1.17 13.96 15.66
N LYS A 130 -0.39 14.80 16.37
CA LYS A 130 1.07 14.68 16.42
C LYS A 130 1.52 13.28 16.85
N ASN A 131 0.82 12.67 17.80
CA ASN A 131 1.16 11.34 18.29
C ASN A 131 0.96 10.28 17.19
N GLU A 132 -0.16 10.31 16.49
CA GLU A 132 -0.48 9.38 15.41
C GLU A 132 0.58 9.45 14.31
N LEU A 133 0.97 10.66 13.90
CA LEU A 133 2.01 10.88 12.90
C LEU A 133 3.38 10.34 13.34
N GLN A 134 3.74 10.52 14.62
CA GLN A 134 4.96 9.95 15.18
C GLN A 134 4.94 8.41 15.20
N GLU A 135 3.80 7.79 15.51
CA GLU A 135 3.66 6.34 15.46
C GLU A 135 3.76 5.80 14.01
N PHE A 136 3.24 6.53 13.02
CA PHE A 136 3.45 6.19 11.60
C PHE A 136 4.94 6.21 11.22
N GLU A 137 5.69 7.21 11.69
CA GLU A 137 7.13 7.32 11.43
C GLU A 137 7.91 6.15 12.05
N LYS A 138 7.55 5.76 13.29
CA LYS A 138 8.14 4.59 13.96
C LYS A 138 7.84 3.30 13.20
N ASP A 139 6.61 3.12 12.71
CA ASP A 139 6.26 1.95 11.90
C ASP A 139 7.10 1.87 10.62
N LEU A 140 7.25 3.00 9.92
CA LEU A 140 8.05 3.09 8.68
C LEU A 140 9.51 2.77 8.95
N SER A 141 10.10 3.38 9.98
CA SER A 141 11.48 3.11 10.41
C SER A 141 11.68 1.64 10.80
N PHE A 142 10.71 1.03 11.48
CA PHE A 142 10.75 -0.40 11.80
C PHE A 142 10.73 -1.27 10.53
N MET A 143 9.92 -0.93 9.53
CA MET A 143 9.87 -1.70 8.28
C MET A 143 11.15 -1.56 7.47
N ASP A 144 11.75 -0.37 7.42
CA ASP A 144 13.03 -0.15 6.76
C ASP A 144 14.15 -0.95 7.46
N TYR A 145 14.15 -0.94 8.81
CA TYR A 145 15.04 -1.78 9.61
C TYR A 145 14.85 -3.28 9.32
N ALA A 146 13.61 -3.76 9.33
CA ALA A 146 13.29 -5.18 9.13
C ALA A 146 13.60 -5.68 7.71
N GLN A 147 13.73 -4.78 6.74
CA GLN A 147 14.11 -5.08 5.35
C GLN A 147 15.59 -4.83 5.05
N SER A 148 16.34 -4.25 5.99
CA SER A 148 17.77 -4.03 5.82
C SER A 148 18.55 -5.35 5.81
N GLU A 149 19.60 -5.41 5.00
CA GLU A 149 20.48 -6.59 4.88
C GLU A 149 21.57 -6.66 5.98
N ASP A 150 21.42 -5.86 7.05
CA ASP A 150 22.39 -5.82 8.13
C ASP A 150 22.28 -7.08 9.01
N VAL A 151 23.39 -7.81 9.15
CA VAL A 151 23.46 -9.08 9.88
C VAL A 151 23.23 -8.86 11.38
N ASP A 152 23.63 -7.70 11.91
CA ASP A 152 23.43 -7.34 13.32
C ASP A 152 21.93 -7.12 13.63
N ASN A 153 21.14 -6.75 12.61
CA ASN A 153 19.71 -6.54 12.75
C ASN A 153 18.92 -7.84 12.88
N VAL A 154 19.40 -8.93 12.25
CA VAL A 154 18.81 -10.27 12.37
C VAL A 154 19.02 -10.81 13.78
N GLU A 155 20.23 -10.67 14.34
CA GLU A 155 20.51 -11.11 15.71
C GLU A 155 19.68 -10.32 16.73
N GLN A 156 19.63 -8.98 16.62
CA GLN A 156 18.79 -8.16 17.50
C GLN A 156 17.29 -8.46 17.35
N PHE A 157 16.81 -8.69 16.12
CA PHE A 157 15.40 -9.01 15.89
C PHE A 157 15.03 -10.38 16.47
N VAL A 158 15.90 -11.39 16.31
CA VAL A 158 15.72 -12.72 16.89
C VAL A 158 15.74 -12.63 18.41
N ASP A 159 16.66 -11.85 18.99
CA ASP A 159 16.79 -11.72 20.44
C ASP A 159 15.57 -11.00 21.06
N VAL A 160 15.11 -9.89 20.46
CA VAL A 160 13.88 -9.20 20.88
C VAL A 160 12.65 -10.11 20.73
N SER A 161 12.53 -10.83 19.62
CA SER A 161 11.43 -11.79 19.40
C SER A 161 11.44 -12.91 20.43
N TYR A 162 12.63 -13.41 20.78
CA TYR A 162 12.81 -14.43 21.81
C TYR A 162 12.42 -13.91 23.21
N GLN A 163 12.80 -12.68 23.56
CA GLN A 163 12.41 -12.05 24.83
C GLN A 163 10.88 -11.83 24.92
N ILE A 164 10.25 -11.37 23.84
CA ILE A 164 8.78 -11.21 23.77
C ILE A 164 8.09 -12.57 23.94
N PHE A 165 8.55 -13.60 23.22
CA PHE A 165 8.03 -14.95 23.36
C PHE A 165 8.16 -15.47 24.80
N LYS A 166 9.33 -15.27 25.42
CA LYS A 166 9.58 -15.66 26.81
C LYS A 166 8.68 -14.90 27.78
N PHE A 167 8.46 -13.61 27.59
CA PHE A 167 7.57 -12.78 28.39
C PHE A 167 6.11 -13.25 28.31
N ILE A 168 5.59 -13.44 27.09
CA ILE A 168 4.22 -13.92 26.86
C ILE A 168 4.04 -15.32 27.47
N ARG A 169 4.99 -16.23 27.20
CA ARG A 169 4.96 -17.60 27.75
C ARG A 169 4.93 -17.57 29.27
N THR A 170 5.75 -16.73 29.90
CA THR A 170 5.81 -16.59 31.35
C THR A 170 4.47 -16.10 31.91
N ARG A 171 3.86 -15.07 31.29
CA ARG A 171 2.54 -14.55 31.72
C ARG A 171 1.40 -15.54 31.60
N ILE A 172 1.35 -16.27 30.48
CA ILE A 172 0.37 -17.36 30.26
C ILE A 172 0.55 -18.46 31.32
N THR A 173 1.79 -18.88 31.59
CA THR A 173 2.06 -19.91 32.63
C THR A 173 1.77 -19.43 34.05
N SER A 174 1.82 -18.12 34.31
CA SER A 174 1.49 -17.54 35.62
C SER A 174 0.00 -17.21 35.82
N GLY A 175 -0.88 -17.52 34.85
CA GLY A 175 -2.32 -17.25 34.96
C GLY A 175 -2.70 -15.77 34.94
N ILE A 176 -1.80 -14.89 34.50
CA ILE A 176 -2.04 -13.45 34.40
C ILE A 176 -2.58 -13.19 32.99
N SER A 177 -3.85 -12.82 32.87
CA SER A 177 -4.45 -12.49 31.57
C SER A 177 -3.74 -11.28 30.95
N ILE A 178 -3.47 -11.36 29.64
CA ILE A 178 -2.89 -10.29 28.82
C ILE A 178 -3.95 -9.20 28.59
#